data_AF-A0A7X7BFE1-F1
#
_entry.id   AF-A0A7X7BFE1-F1
#
_cell.length_a   1.000
_cell.length_b   1.000
_cell.length_c   1.000
_cell.angle_alpha   90.00
_cell.angle_beta   90.00
_cell.angle_gamma   90.00
#
_symmetry.space_group_name_H-M   'P 1'
#
loop_
_entity.id
_entity.type
_entity.pdbx_description
1 polymer ?
#
loop_
_entity_poly.entity_id
_entity_poly.type
_entity_poly.pdbx_seq_one_letter_code
_entity_poly.pdbx_strand_id
1 'polypeptide(L)'
;MEFIKAKTILSKMKDGNNWFGIDYNMNLYKGCSHACIYCDSRSNCYHIDNFDTVRAKKNELNILESELVRKRKKGIVGIGSMSDTYNPQEIKYEITRGALKLISKYGFGVSIDTKSDLIVRDIDLLKEINNKNSVIIKFTITTSDDNLSKVIEQNVVESSKRLSAIKELSDNGIFIGIMMTPVLPYITDNEENIKKLVKLAHENGAKFIYTYMGMTLRENQREYYYSQLDKHFKGLKNKYISTYGEQYSCNVPNYKNLYNIFKNECNKYGLLYKMEDIIKAYKKEKNIEENKQITLFN
;
A
#
# COMPACT_ATOMS: atom_id res chain seq x y z
N MET A 1 8.21 8.11 -20.40
CA MET A 1 7.28 7.03 -20.03
C MET A 1 6.35 6.73 -21.20
N GLU A 2 6.03 5.45 -21.43
CA GLU A 2 5.04 5.02 -22.42
C GLU A 2 3.60 5.22 -21.91
N PHE A 3 2.67 5.41 -22.84
CA PHE A 3 1.24 5.52 -22.53
C PHE A 3 0.45 4.40 -23.20
N ILE A 4 -0.39 3.71 -22.42
CA ILE A 4 -1.25 2.62 -22.89
C ILE A 4 -2.73 3.01 -22.86
N LYS A 5 -3.53 2.45 -23.78
CA LYS A 5 -4.98 2.68 -23.77
C LYS A 5 -5.61 2.03 -22.52
N ALA A 6 -6.60 2.70 -21.95
CA ALA A 6 -7.42 2.16 -20.88
C ALA A 6 -8.89 2.45 -21.14
N LYS A 7 -9.75 1.48 -20.80
CA LYS A 7 -11.21 1.68 -20.82
C LYS A 7 -11.73 2.25 -19.51
N THR A 8 -11.09 1.87 -18.40
CA THR A 8 -11.47 2.29 -17.05
C THR A 8 -10.24 2.60 -16.20
N ILE A 9 -10.41 3.55 -15.28
CA ILE A 9 -9.41 3.89 -14.25
C ILE A 9 -9.87 3.37 -12.90
N LEU A 10 -11.17 3.51 -12.62
CA LEU A 10 -11.82 3.17 -11.36
C LEU A 10 -12.69 1.91 -11.50
N SER A 11 -12.48 0.93 -10.63
CA SER A 11 -13.29 -0.30 -10.54
C SER A 11 -13.93 -0.43 -9.16
N LYS A 12 -15.21 -0.80 -9.08
CA LYS A 12 -15.87 -1.06 -7.78
C LYS A 12 -15.31 -2.34 -7.17
N MET A 13 -15.05 -2.33 -5.87
CA MET A 13 -14.69 -3.54 -5.15
C MET A 13 -15.87 -4.51 -5.04
N LYS A 14 -15.58 -5.81 -5.01
CA LYS A 14 -16.59 -6.84 -4.73
C LYS A 14 -17.12 -6.66 -3.31
N ASP A 15 -18.42 -6.88 -3.13
CA ASP A 15 -19.05 -6.78 -1.81
C ASP A 15 -18.39 -7.79 -0.85
N GLY A 16 -18.24 -7.40 0.43
CA GLY A 16 -17.52 -8.19 1.44
C GLY A 16 -15.99 -8.03 1.42
N ASN A 17 -15.42 -7.26 0.49
CA ASN A 17 -14.00 -6.90 0.56
C ASN A 17 -13.76 -5.88 1.69
N ASN A 18 -13.10 -6.34 2.75
CA ASN A 18 -12.75 -5.51 3.90
C ASN A 18 -11.29 -5.05 3.88
N TRP A 19 -10.58 -5.12 2.76
CA TRP A 19 -9.18 -4.68 2.68
C TRP A 19 -9.08 -3.17 2.85
N PHE A 20 -8.71 -2.72 4.05
CA PHE A 20 -8.73 -1.32 4.48
C PHE A 20 -10.07 -0.61 4.18
N GLY A 21 -11.16 -1.34 3.99
CA GLY A 21 -12.48 -0.81 3.71
C GLY A 21 -12.59 0.06 2.46
N ILE A 22 -11.79 -0.21 1.42
CA ILE A 22 -11.89 0.51 0.13
C ILE A 22 -13.18 0.15 -0.63
N ASP A 23 -13.83 1.14 -1.23
CA ASP A 23 -15.04 0.95 -2.05
C ASP A 23 -14.70 0.80 -3.54
N TYR A 24 -13.60 1.44 -3.96
CA TYR A 24 -13.13 1.48 -5.34
C TYR A 24 -11.63 1.22 -5.39
N ASN A 25 -11.16 0.51 -6.41
CA ASN A 25 -9.73 0.39 -6.72
C ASN A 25 -9.43 1.21 -7.97
N MET A 26 -8.36 2.00 -7.90
CA MET A 26 -7.86 2.83 -8.98
C MET A 26 -6.47 2.37 -9.42
N ASN A 27 -6.29 2.24 -10.73
CA ASN A 27 -5.00 1.93 -11.32
C ASN A 27 -4.62 3.00 -12.32
N LEU A 28 -3.63 3.83 -11.99
CA LEU A 28 -3.10 4.90 -12.86
C LEU A 28 -1.94 4.40 -13.72
N TYR A 29 -1.12 3.52 -13.14
CA TYR A 29 0.07 2.94 -13.74
C TYR A 29 -0.05 1.44 -13.93
N LYS A 30 0.68 0.91 -14.91
CA LYS A 30 0.87 -0.53 -15.14
C LYS A 30 2.37 -0.82 -15.18
N GLY A 31 2.80 -1.86 -14.44
CA GLY A 31 4.22 -2.12 -14.19
C GLY A 31 4.77 -1.26 -13.04
N CYS A 32 5.93 -1.60 -12.51
CA CYS A 32 6.57 -0.92 -11.38
C CYS A 32 8.09 -0.97 -11.49
N SER A 33 8.77 0.16 -11.33
CA SER A 33 10.24 0.26 -11.46
C SER A 33 11.00 0.05 -10.15
N HIS A 34 10.30 -0.25 -9.06
CA HIS A 34 10.89 -0.39 -7.71
C HIS A 34 11.78 -1.62 -7.53
N ALA A 35 11.70 -2.60 -8.44
CA ALA A 35 12.55 -3.81 -8.43
C ALA A 35 12.56 -4.57 -7.10
N CYS A 36 11.42 -4.61 -6.39
CA CYS A 36 11.31 -5.40 -5.17
C CYS A 36 11.45 -6.89 -5.51
N ILE A 37 12.39 -7.58 -4.87
CA ILE A 37 12.71 -8.97 -5.20
C ILE A 37 11.51 -9.90 -5.02
N TYR A 38 10.60 -9.54 -4.12
CA TYR A 38 9.44 -10.32 -3.70
C TYR A 38 8.11 -9.93 -4.37
N CYS A 39 8.11 -9.00 -5.35
CA CYS A 39 6.89 -8.35 -5.83
C CYS A 39 5.83 -9.31 -6.39
N ASP A 40 4.68 -9.41 -5.72
CA ASP A 40 3.55 -10.26 -6.13
C ASP A 40 2.99 -9.85 -7.51
N SER A 41 2.94 -8.55 -7.79
CA SER A 41 2.42 -8.00 -9.04
C SER A 41 3.20 -8.41 -10.30
N ARG A 42 4.39 -9.03 -10.15
CA ARG A 42 5.13 -9.65 -11.27
C ARG A 42 4.47 -10.95 -11.75
N SER A 43 3.63 -11.58 -10.94
CA SER A 43 3.03 -12.88 -11.30
C SER A 43 2.22 -12.82 -12.59
N ASN A 44 2.26 -13.93 -13.34
CA ASN A 44 1.55 -14.10 -14.61
C ASN A 44 0.03 -13.86 -14.51
N CYS A 45 -0.59 -14.08 -13.35
CA CYS A 45 -2.02 -13.86 -13.16
C CYS A 45 -2.46 -12.39 -13.33
N TYR A 46 -1.51 -11.44 -13.27
CA TYR A 46 -1.78 -10.02 -13.47
C TYR A 46 -1.61 -9.55 -14.91
N HIS A 47 -1.09 -10.42 -15.80
CA HIS A 47 -0.94 -10.15 -17.23
C HIS A 47 -0.22 -8.81 -17.50
N ILE A 48 0.94 -8.62 -16.86
CA ILE A 48 1.79 -7.43 -16.99
C ILE A 48 3.08 -7.79 -17.72
N ASP A 49 3.11 -7.53 -19.02
CA ASP A 49 4.32 -7.71 -19.83
C ASP A 49 5.36 -6.63 -19.53
N ASN A 50 6.63 -7.01 -19.47
CA ASN A 50 7.75 -6.16 -19.06
C ASN A 50 7.43 -5.39 -17.76
N PHE A 51 7.20 -6.15 -16.68
CA PHE A 51 6.74 -5.62 -15.39
C PHE A 51 7.55 -4.42 -14.89
N ASP A 52 8.87 -4.42 -15.09
CA ASP A 52 9.78 -3.37 -14.61
C ASP A 52 9.64 -2.04 -15.39
N THR A 53 8.97 -2.05 -16.55
CA THR A 53 8.68 -0.86 -17.35
C THR A 53 7.35 -0.26 -16.95
N VAL A 54 7.40 0.89 -16.26
CA VAL A 54 6.21 1.66 -15.88
C VAL A 54 5.58 2.29 -17.12
N ARG A 55 4.26 2.11 -17.24
CA ARG A 55 3.43 2.73 -18.27
C ARG A 55 2.26 3.44 -17.62
N ALA A 56 1.98 4.66 -18.04
CA ALA A 56 0.75 5.35 -17.64
C ALA A 56 -0.40 4.98 -18.58
N LYS A 57 -1.62 5.10 -18.09
CA LYS A 57 -2.80 5.03 -18.95
C LYS A 57 -2.96 6.36 -19.69
N LYS A 58 -3.35 6.34 -20.95
CA LYS A 58 -3.60 7.55 -21.76
C LYS A 58 -4.94 8.18 -21.37
N ASN A 59 -5.00 9.52 -21.27
CA ASN A 59 -6.21 10.29 -20.93
C ASN A 59 -6.81 9.92 -19.56
N GLU A 60 -5.97 9.41 -18.67
CA GLU A 60 -6.29 8.87 -17.36
C GLU A 60 -7.09 9.84 -16.49
N LEU A 61 -6.73 11.13 -16.45
CA LEU A 61 -7.45 12.13 -15.65
C LEU A 61 -8.85 12.42 -16.23
N ASN A 62 -8.98 12.50 -17.56
CA ASN A 62 -10.27 12.71 -18.22
C ASN A 62 -11.21 11.53 -18.01
N ILE A 63 -10.69 10.30 -18.12
CA ILE A 63 -11.46 9.08 -17.86
C ILE A 63 -11.88 9.06 -16.38
N LEU A 64 -10.93 9.31 -15.46
CA LEU A 64 -11.19 9.33 -14.03
C LEU A 64 -12.27 10.36 -13.66
N GLU A 65 -12.19 11.59 -14.16
CA GLU A 65 -13.18 12.63 -13.91
C GLU A 65 -14.58 12.16 -14.36
N SER A 66 -14.69 11.63 -15.58
CA SER A 66 -15.96 11.11 -16.09
C SER A 66 -16.54 9.97 -15.24
N GLU A 67 -15.67 9.12 -14.67
CA GLU A 67 -16.07 8.01 -13.81
C GLU A 67 -16.53 8.51 -12.43
N LEU A 68 -15.79 9.44 -11.81
CA LEU A 68 -16.10 10.00 -10.49
C LEU A 68 -17.42 10.79 -10.50
N VAL A 69 -17.69 11.56 -11.55
CA VAL A 69 -18.96 12.28 -11.76
C VAL A 69 -20.15 11.33 -11.73
N ARG A 70 -20.02 10.17 -12.39
CA ARG A 70 -21.10 9.18 -12.52
C ARG A 70 -21.35 8.36 -11.25
N LYS A 71 -20.42 8.37 -10.28
CA LYS A 71 -20.57 7.62 -9.02
C LYS A 71 -21.44 8.40 -8.03
N ARG A 72 -22.67 7.90 -7.82
CA ARG A 72 -23.63 8.42 -6.82
C ARG A 72 -23.16 8.21 -5.39
N LYS A 73 -22.63 7.02 -5.07
CA LYS A 73 -22.10 6.73 -3.73
C LYS A 73 -20.65 7.20 -3.64
N LYS A 74 -20.40 8.18 -2.75
CA LYS A 74 -19.03 8.54 -2.37
C LYS A 74 -18.49 7.51 -1.37
N GLY A 75 -17.25 7.13 -1.59
CA GLY A 75 -16.54 6.09 -0.85
C GLY A 75 -15.05 6.32 -0.93
N ILE A 76 -14.29 5.29 -0.60
CA ILE A 76 -12.83 5.38 -0.47
C ILE A 76 -12.17 4.74 -1.68
N VAL A 77 -11.33 5.51 -2.36
CA VAL A 77 -10.58 5.07 -3.53
C VAL A 77 -9.21 4.54 -3.09
N GLY A 78 -8.99 3.24 -3.28
CA GLY A 78 -7.70 2.58 -3.13
C GLY A 78 -6.78 2.85 -4.31
N ILE A 79 -5.52 3.19 -4.04
CA ILE A 79 -4.47 3.46 -5.03
C ILE A 79 -3.18 2.82 -4.56
N GLY A 80 -2.36 2.31 -5.48
CA GLY A 80 -1.03 1.78 -5.16
C GLY A 80 -0.94 0.27 -4.97
N SER A 81 -2.05 -0.46 -5.15
CA SER A 81 -2.14 -1.89 -4.87
C SER A 81 -1.30 -2.77 -5.81
N MET A 82 -1.26 -2.45 -7.11
CA MET A 82 -0.58 -3.23 -8.15
C MET A 82 0.69 -2.59 -8.70
N SER A 83 0.79 -1.28 -8.57
CA SER A 83 1.91 -0.47 -9.01
C SER A 83 1.98 0.72 -8.08
N ASP A 84 3.19 1.07 -7.62
CA ASP A 84 3.35 2.22 -6.76
C ASP A 84 3.03 3.49 -7.55
N THR A 85 2.05 4.22 -7.06
CA THR A 85 1.58 5.44 -7.73
C THR A 85 2.59 6.58 -7.62
N TYR A 86 3.47 6.52 -6.61
CA TYR A 86 4.58 7.46 -6.40
C TYR A 86 5.92 6.91 -6.91
N ASN A 87 5.87 6.18 -8.03
CA ASN A 87 7.07 5.76 -8.75
C ASN A 87 7.85 6.98 -9.31
N PRO A 88 9.12 6.84 -9.71
CA PRO A 88 9.95 7.97 -10.15
C PRO A 88 9.38 8.80 -11.31
N GLN A 89 8.49 8.24 -12.16
CA GLN A 89 7.86 9.02 -13.23
C GLN A 89 6.87 10.06 -12.67
N GLU A 90 6.28 9.82 -11.50
CA GLU A 90 5.32 10.74 -10.85
C GLU A 90 5.93 12.12 -10.51
N ILE A 91 7.26 12.21 -10.37
CA ILE A 91 7.98 13.49 -10.19
C ILE A 91 7.72 14.43 -11.36
N LYS A 92 7.70 13.90 -12.59
CA LYS A 92 7.53 14.69 -13.82
C LYS A 92 6.07 14.76 -14.28
N TYR A 93 5.34 13.65 -14.19
CA TYR A 93 4.03 13.53 -14.83
C TYR A 93 2.86 13.93 -13.92
N GLU A 94 3.04 13.92 -12.60
CA GLU A 94 2.04 14.37 -11.62
C GLU A 94 0.63 13.77 -11.80
N ILE A 95 0.55 12.53 -12.27
CA ILE A 95 -0.73 11.87 -12.58
C ILE A 95 -1.46 11.54 -11.28
N THR A 96 -0.72 11.05 -10.27
CA THR A 96 -1.28 10.79 -8.94
C THR A 96 -1.78 12.08 -8.32
N ARG A 97 -0.98 13.15 -8.36
CA ARG A 97 -1.38 14.47 -7.86
C ARG A 97 -2.64 14.98 -8.57
N GLY A 98 -2.71 14.84 -9.91
CA GLY A 98 -3.90 15.16 -10.70
C GLY A 98 -5.12 14.35 -10.28
N ALA A 99 -4.94 13.05 -10.02
CA ALA A 99 -6.01 12.19 -9.54
C ALA A 99 -6.49 12.56 -8.12
N LEU A 100 -5.58 12.94 -7.22
CA LEU A 100 -5.92 13.44 -5.89
C LEU A 100 -6.72 14.74 -5.94
N LYS A 101 -6.40 15.66 -6.85
CA LYS A 101 -7.22 16.87 -7.10
C LYS A 101 -8.65 16.51 -7.50
N LEU A 102 -8.83 15.52 -8.39
CA LEU A 102 -10.16 15.05 -8.79
C LEU A 102 -10.88 14.34 -7.64
N ILE A 103 -10.21 13.47 -6.89
CA ILE A 103 -10.76 12.81 -5.70
C ILE A 103 -11.28 13.85 -4.69
N SER A 104 -10.48 14.88 -4.41
CA SER A 104 -10.85 16.00 -3.54
C SER A 104 -12.04 16.79 -4.08
N LYS A 105 -12.01 17.17 -5.37
CA LYS A 105 -13.08 17.91 -6.06
C LYS A 105 -14.43 17.19 -5.98
N TYR A 106 -14.43 15.87 -6.12
CA TYR A 106 -15.66 15.06 -6.14
C TYR A 106 -16.02 14.43 -4.78
N GLY A 107 -15.31 14.80 -3.70
CA GLY A 107 -15.65 14.43 -2.33
C GLY A 107 -15.42 12.94 -1.99
N PHE A 108 -14.49 12.27 -2.66
CA PHE A 108 -14.11 10.89 -2.33
C PHE A 108 -13.04 10.86 -1.25
N GLY A 109 -13.01 9.78 -0.46
CA GLY A 109 -11.87 9.46 0.40
C GLY A 109 -10.78 8.72 -0.37
N VAL A 110 -9.59 8.60 0.22
CA VAL A 110 -8.47 7.90 -0.43
C VAL A 110 -7.74 6.96 0.52
N SER A 111 -7.34 5.81 0.00
CA SER A 111 -6.50 4.83 0.66
C SER A 111 -5.29 4.59 -0.23
N ILE A 112 -4.09 4.93 0.23
CA ILE A 112 -2.87 4.87 -0.59
C ILE A 112 -1.90 3.86 0.00
N ASP A 113 -1.41 2.96 -0.85
CA ASP A 113 -0.24 2.11 -0.61
C ASP A 113 0.97 2.69 -1.34
N THR A 114 2.09 2.89 -0.65
CA THR A 114 3.33 3.34 -1.29
C THR A 114 4.57 2.88 -0.53
N LYS A 115 5.72 2.96 -1.20
CA LYS A 115 7.06 2.85 -0.63
C LYS A 115 7.89 4.13 -0.86
N SER A 116 7.30 5.18 -1.41
CA SER A 116 7.98 6.41 -1.81
C SER A 116 7.68 7.54 -0.84
N ASP A 117 8.69 8.33 -0.49
CA ASP A 117 8.56 9.55 0.30
C ASP A 117 7.99 10.73 -0.52
N LEU A 118 7.91 10.61 -1.86
CA LEU A 118 7.34 11.62 -2.75
C LEU A 118 5.90 12.03 -2.39
N ILE A 119 5.15 11.16 -1.72
CA ILE A 119 3.80 11.46 -1.22
C ILE A 119 3.75 12.68 -0.30
N VAL A 120 4.86 13.03 0.37
CA VAL A 120 4.95 14.23 1.22
C VAL A 120 4.65 15.50 0.43
N ARG A 121 5.00 15.56 -0.86
CA ARG A 121 4.65 16.68 -1.76
C ARG A 121 3.15 16.97 -1.77
N ASP A 122 2.33 15.94 -1.61
CA ASP A 122 0.88 16.00 -1.80
C ASP A 122 0.11 16.13 -0.46
N ILE A 123 0.80 16.48 0.64
CA ILE A 123 0.18 16.76 1.96
C ILE A 123 -0.96 17.77 1.86
N ASP A 124 -0.82 18.80 1.02
CA ASP A 124 -1.85 19.82 0.79
C ASP A 124 -3.18 19.20 0.35
N LEU A 125 -3.13 18.32 -0.66
CA LEU A 125 -4.29 17.61 -1.19
C LEU A 125 -4.80 16.55 -0.21
N LEU A 126 -3.89 15.83 0.47
CA LEU A 126 -4.28 14.83 1.46
C LEU A 126 -5.06 15.48 2.63
N LYS A 127 -4.64 16.68 3.08
CA LYS A 127 -5.38 17.44 4.10
C LYS A 127 -6.73 17.91 3.58
N GLU A 128 -6.80 18.39 2.34
CA GLU A 128 -8.07 18.80 1.74
C GLU A 128 -9.07 17.63 1.64
N ILE A 129 -8.60 16.47 1.18
CA ILE A 129 -9.40 15.24 1.14
C ILE A 129 -9.79 14.84 2.56
N ASN A 130 -8.84 14.86 3.51
CA ASN A 130 -9.11 14.48 4.90
C ASN A 130 -10.14 15.40 5.55
N ASN A 131 -10.21 16.68 5.20
CA ASN A 131 -11.25 17.58 5.73
C ASN A 131 -12.66 17.20 5.24
N LYS A 132 -12.77 16.67 4.02
CA LYS A 132 -14.06 16.33 3.38
C LYS A 132 -14.46 14.87 3.57
N ASN A 133 -13.49 13.96 3.68
CA ASN A 133 -13.70 12.52 3.70
C ASN A 133 -12.53 11.80 4.38
N SER A 134 -12.50 10.47 4.34
CA SER A 134 -11.49 9.66 5.04
C SER A 134 -10.21 9.50 4.23
N VAL A 135 -9.05 9.62 4.88
CA VAL A 135 -7.73 9.37 4.29
C VAL A 135 -7.00 8.33 5.11
N ILE A 136 -6.41 7.32 4.45
CA ILE A 136 -5.49 6.36 5.06
C ILE A 136 -4.27 6.12 4.19
N ILE A 137 -3.09 6.34 4.76
CA ILE A 137 -1.81 6.11 4.09
C ILE A 137 -1.11 4.88 4.68
N LYS A 138 -0.53 4.08 3.80
CA LYS A 138 0.13 2.82 4.13
C LYS A 138 1.51 2.81 3.50
N PHE A 139 2.56 2.90 4.32
CA PHE A 139 3.92 2.70 3.86
C PHE A 139 4.30 1.23 3.99
N THR A 140 4.69 0.58 2.89
CA THR A 140 5.33 -0.73 3.03
C THR A 140 6.73 -0.56 3.61
N ILE A 141 7.02 -1.18 4.75
CA ILE A 141 8.36 -1.25 5.34
C ILE A 141 8.57 -2.69 5.84
N THR A 142 9.48 -3.42 5.20
CA THR A 142 9.72 -4.86 5.45
C THR A 142 10.87 -5.11 6.42
N THR A 143 11.79 -4.16 6.54
CA THR A 143 12.93 -4.21 7.46
C THR A 143 13.25 -2.84 8.04
N SER A 144 13.79 -2.81 9.26
CA SER A 144 14.32 -1.60 9.89
C SER A 144 15.80 -1.31 9.54
N ASP A 145 16.43 -2.19 8.76
CA ASP A 145 17.82 -2.03 8.30
C ASP A 145 17.84 -1.51 6.86
N ASP A 146 18.38 -0.31 6.66
CA ASP A 146 18.50 0.33 5.36
C ASP A 146 19.42 -0.43 4.41
N ASN A 147 20.43 -1.16 4.92
CA ASN A 147 21.30 -1.97 4.07
C ASN A 147 20.52 -3.16 3.49
N LEU A 148 19.76 -3.86 4.33
CA LEU A 148 18.88 -4.93 3.87
C LEU A 148 17.78 -4.40 2.94
N SER A 149 17.20 -3.24 3.25
CA SER A 149 16.22 -2.56 2.40
C SER A 149 16.74 -2.38 0.98
N LYS A 150 17.97 -1.88 0.81
CA LYS A 150 18.60 -1.68 -0.52
C LYS A 150 18.78 -2.97 -1.31
N VAL A 151 18.93 -4.10 -0.62
CA VAL A 151 19.07 -5.41 -1.26
C VAL A 151 17.71 -5.92 -1.76
N ILE A 152 16.68 -5.83 -0.93
CA ILE A 152 15.36 -6.43 -1.23
C ILE A 152 14.42 -5.50 -2.01
N GLU A 153 14.67 -4.19 -1.99
CA GLU A 153 13.87 -3.12 -2.59
C GLU A 153 14.79 -2.10 -3.29
N GLN A 154 15.45 -2.55 -4.36
CA GLN A 154 16.65 -1.91 -4.94
C GLN A 154 16.46 -0.47 -5.44
N ASN A 155 15.29 -0.13 -5.98
CA ASN A 155 15.00 1.20 -6.52
C ASN A 155 13.96 1.96 -5.67
N VAL A 156 13.89 1.62 -4.39
CA VAL A 156 12.99 2.23 -3.41
C VAL A 156 13.81 3.02 -2.41
N VAL A 157 13.26 4.13 -1.92
CA VAL A 157 13.88 4.88 -0.82
C VAL A 157 13.99 4.02 0.44
N GLU A 158 15.02 4.28 1.23
CA GLU A 158 15.33 3.45 2.40
C GLU A 158 14.21 3.45 3.45
N SER A 159 14.24 2.47 4.36
CA SER A 159 13.26 2.37 5.45
C SER A 159 13.25 3.61 6.34
N SER A 160 14.42 4.18 6.65
CA SER A 160 14.54 5.42 7.42
C SER A 160 13.86 6.63 6.74
N LYS A 161 13.94 6.75 5.42
CA LYS A 161 13.27 7.80 4.64
C LYS A 161 11.76 7.64 4.67
N ARG A 162 11.26 6.40 4.53
CA ARG A 162 9.84 6.09 4.65
C ARG A 162 9.30 6.40 6.05
N LEU A 163 10.06 6.08 7.11
CA LEU A 163 9.71 6.44 8.49
C LEU A 163 9.66 7.96 8.69
N SER A 164 10.61 8.70 8.11
CA SER A 164 10.61 10.17 8.14
C SER A 164 9.37 10.76 7.45
N ALA A 165 8.99 10.22 6.29
CA ALA A 165 7.77 10.61 5.59
C ALA A 165 6.51 10.29 6.40
N ILE A 166 6.48 9.15 7.11
CA ILE A 166 5.39 8.80 8.03
C ILE A 166 5.26 9.85 9.13
N LYS A 167 6.38 10.27 9.73
CA LYS A 167 6.40 11.31 10.75
C LYS A 167 5.82 12.62 10.22
N GLU A 168 6.28 13.08 9.07
CA GLU A 168 5.82 14.35 8.49
C GLU A 168 4.32 14.34 8.15
N LEU A 169 3.82 13.23 7.61
CA LEU A 169 2.40 13.03 7.33
C LEU A 169 1.56 12.96 8.61
N SER A 170 2.06 12.25 9.64
CA SER A 170 1.38 12.12 10.93
C SER A 170 1.32 13.45 11.68
N ASP A 171 2.41 14.22 11.67
CA ASP A 171 2.48 15.57 12.24
C ASP A 171 1.48 16.53 11.55
N ASN A 172 1.09 16.23 10.30
CA ASN A 172 0.04 16.93 9.56
C ASN A 172 -1.38 16.37 9.75
N GLY A 173 -1.58 15.47 10.72
CA GLY A 173 -2.89 14.92 11.10
C GLY A 173 -3.45 13.88 10.14
N ILE A 174 -2.61 13.30 9.26
CA ILE A 174 -3.04 12.24 8.34
C ILE A 174 -3.00 10.88 9.07
N PHE A 175 -4.08 10.10 8.95
CA PHE A 175 -4.11 8.75 9.49
C PHE A 175 -3.21 7.83 8.65
N ILE A 176 -2.15 7.31 9.27
CA ILE A 176 -1.06 6.64 8.56
C ILE A 176 -0.54 5.43 9.35
N GLY A 177 -0.03 4.44 8.64
CA GLY A 177 0.56 3.26 9.25
C GLY A 177 1.53 2.51 8.36
N ILE A 178 2.08 1.44 8.91
CA ILE A 178 3.05 0.58 8.24
C ILE A 178 2.36 -0.70 7.75
N MET A 179 2.68 -1.07 6.53
CA MET A 179 2.45 -2.40 5.97
C MET A 179 3.74 -3.20 6.09
N MET A 180 3.84 -4.05 7.12
CA MET A 180 4.91 -5.03 7.25
C MET A 180 4.51 -6.28 6.45
N THR A 181 4.37 -6.08 5.14
CA THR A 181 3.86 -7.06 4.18
C THR A 181 4.71 -7.02 2.90
N PRO A 182 5.48 -8.07 2.58
CA PRO A 182 5.60 -9.33 3.31
C PRO A 182 6.53 -9.26 4.54
N VAL A 183 6.41 -10.27 5.41
CA VAL A 183 7.53 -10.69 6.27
C VAL A 183 8.22 -11.85 5.55
N LEU A 184 9.39 -11.59 4.98
CA LEU A 184 10.13 -12.54 4.14
C LEU A 184 10.75 -13.63 5.01
N PRO A 185 10.35 -14.92 4.83
CA PRO A 185 10.95 -16.02 5.57
C PRO A 185 12.48 -16.04 5.48
N TYR A 186 13.14 -16.28 6.60
CA TYR A 186 14.60 -16.30 6.76
C TYR A 186 15.35 -15.00 6.44
N ILE A 187 14.66 -13.91 6.10
CA ILE A 187 15.29 -12.62 5.73
C ILE A 187 14.85 -11.54 6.72
N THR A 188 13.54 -11.34 6.87
CA THR A 188 12.98 -10.29 7.74
C THR A 188 12.13 -10.83 8.89
N ASP A 189 12.06 -12.15 9.05
CA ASP A 189 11.24 -12.89 10.02
C ASP A 189 11.91 -13.13 11.38
N ASN A 190 12.85 -12.27 11.76
CA ASN A 190 13.47 -12.32 13.08
C ASN A 190 12.76 -11.38 14.08
N GLU A 191 12.81 -11.76 15.36
CA GLU A 191 12.18 -11.04 16.46
C GLU A 191 12.68 -9.58 16.58
N GLU A 192 13.98 -9.36 16.41
CA GLU A 192 14.59 -8.03 16.53
C GLU A 192 13.98 -7.06 15.51
N ASN A 193 13.90 -7.47 14.24
CA ASN A 193 13.35 -6.66 13.17
C ASN A 193 11.87 -6.32 13.42
N ILE A 194 11.07 -7.30 13.86
CA ILE A 194 9.64 -7.09 14.19
C ILE A 194 9.52 -6.08 15.33
N LYS A 195 10.22 -6.29 16.45
CA LYS A 195 10.17 -5.40 17.61
C LYS A 195 10.60 -3.98 17.25
N LYS A 196 11.70 -3.86 16.49
CA LYS A 196 12.26 -2.59 16.07
C LYS A 196 11.33 -1.83 15.12
N LEU A 197 10.71 -2.50 14.15
CA LEU A 197 9.73 -1.87 13.27
C LEU A 197 8.48 -1.39 14.01
N VAL A 198 7.95 -2.16 14.95
CA VAL A 198 6.79 -1.73 15.76
C VAL A 198 7.15 -0.50 16.60
N LYS A 199 8.32 -0.51 17.26
CA LYS A 199 8.82 0.66 18.01
C LYS A 199 8.99 1.90 17.13
N LEU A 200 9.65 1.74 15.97
CA LEU A 200 9.87 2.84 15.02
C LEU A 200 8.56 3.36 14.44
N ALA A 201 7.56 2.50 14.21
CA ALA A 201 6.23 2.92 13.79
C ALA A 201 5.62 3.90 14.80
N HIS A 202 5.64 3.53 16.07
CA HIS A 202 5.14 4.37 17.16
C HIS A 202 5.93 5.69 17.28
N GLU A 203 7.26 5.62 17.27
CA GLU A 203 8.13 6.81 17.39
C GLU A 203 7.94 7.82 16.24
N ASN A 204 7.57 7.35 15.05
CA ASN A 204 7.26 8.21 13.90
C ASN A 204 5.77 8.53 13.78
N GLY A 205 4.96 8.25 14.81
CA GLY A 205 3.56 8.65 14.86
C GLY A 205 2.60 7.82 14.02
N ALA A 206 2.99 6.63 13.55
CA ALA A 206 2.05 5.70 12.93
C ALA A 206 0.91 5.36 13.89
N LYS A 207 -0.30 5.20 13.35
CA LYS A 207 -1.50 4.80 14.12
C LYS A 207 -1.75 3.30 14.07
N PHE A 208 -1.17 2.62 13.08
CA PHE A 208 -1.31 1.19 12.92
C PHE A 208 -0.07 0.57 12.27
N ILE A 209 0.05 -0.74 12.47
CA ILE A 209 0.93 -1.59 11.68
C ILE A 209 0.16 -2.87 11.34
N TYR A 210 0.07 -3.19 10.05
CA TYR A 210 -0.57 -4.41 9.58
C TYR A 210 0.49 -5.35 9.00
N THR A 211 0.32 -6.65 9.23
CA THR A 211 1.27 -7.65 8.75
C THR A 211 0.60 -8.89 8.20
N TYR A 212 1.26 -9.47 7.22
CA TYR A 212 1.10 -10.81 6.73
C TYR A 212 2.43 -11.51 7.04
N MET A 213 2.40 -12.42 8.01
CA MET A 213 3.57 -13.14 8.53
C MET A 213 4.04 -14.22 7.53
N GLY A 214 4.46 -13.75 6.37
CA GLY A 214 4.88 -14.57 5.25
C GLY A 214 4.90 -13.77 3.97
N MET A 215 4.97 -14.50 2.87
CA MET A 215 4.86 -13.96 1.52
C MET A 215 4.02 -14.86 0.63
N THR A 216 3.60 -14.33 -0.49
CA THR A 216 3.04 -15.12 -1.59
C THR A 216 4.14 -15.45 -2.58
N LEU A 217 4.08 -16.63 -3.19
CA LEU A 217 4.94 -17.03 -4.29
C LEU A 217 4.11 -17.71 -5.38
N ARG A 218 3.84 -16.98 -6.45
CA ARG A 218 3.19 -17.50 -7.67
C ARG A 218 4.21 -17.76 -8.78
N GLU A 219 3.74 -18.35 -9.87
CA GLU A 219 4.49 -18.48 -11.13
C GLU A 219 5.03 -17.10 -11.60
N ASN A 220 6.21 -17.11 -12.24
CA ASN A 220 7.05 -15.95 -12.60
C ASN A 220 7.61 -15.15 -11.40
N GLN A 221 6.78 -14.80 -10.42
CA GLN A 221 7.23 -14.18 -9.16
C GLN A 221 8.27 -15.08 -8.45
N ARG A 222 8.00 -16.38 -8.34
CA ARG A 222 8.89 -17.36 -7.70
C ARG A 222 10.23 -17.46 -8.40
N GLU A 223 10.22 -17.57 -9.73
CA GLU A 223 11.44 -17.67 -10.54
C GLU A 223 12.31 -16.44 -10.38
N TYR A 224 11.70 -15.25 -10.49
CA TYR A 224 12.39 -14.00 -10.26
C TYR A 224 12.94 -13.92 -8.83
N TYR A 225 12.12 -14.20 -7.82
CA TYR A 225 12.55 -14.18 -6.41
C TYR A 225 13.73 -15.12 -6.16
N TYR A 226 13.68 -16.35 -6.65
CA TYR A 226 14.76 -17.32 -6.51
C TYR A 226 16.04 -16.88 -7.22
N SER A 227 15.94 -16.24 -8.40
CA SER A 227 17.11 -15.65 -9.07
C SER A 227 17.75 -14.53 -8.25
N GLN A 228 16.95 -13.75 -7.52
CA GLN A 228 17.45 -12.70 -6.63
C GLN A 228 18.04 -13.30 -5.34
N LEU A 229 17.46 -14.39 -4.83
CA LEU A 229 18.04 -15.12 -3.70
C LEU A 229 19.43 -15.67 -4.05
N ASP A 230 19.63 -16.25 -5.23
CA ASP A 230 20.95 -16.74 -5.64
C ASP A 230 22.00 -15.61 -5.72
N LYS A 231 21.59 -14.40 -6.10
CA LYS A 231 22.47 -13.22 -6.20
C LYS A 231 22.83 -12.63 -4.85
N HIS A 232 21.88 -12.58 -3.92
CA HIS A 232 22.00 -11.75 -2.71
C HIS A 232 22.04 -12.56 -1.40
N PHE A 233 21.54 -13.80 -1.40
CA PHE A 233 21.37 -14.63 -0.20
C PHE A 233 21.83 -16.06 -0.46
N LYS A 234 23.15 -16.28 -0.44
CA LYS A 234 23.79 -17.57 -0.79
C LYS A 234 23.14 -18.74 -0.04
N GLY A 235 22.69 -19.74 -0.81
CA GLY A 235 22.07 -20.97 -0.30
C GLY A 235 20.59 -20.84 0.10
N LEU A 236 20.03 -19.62 0.15
CA LEU A 236 18.68 -19.41 0.66
C LEU A 236 17.59 -19.92 -0.29
N LYS A 237 17.82 -19.87 -1.61
CA LYS A 237 16.92 -20.48 -2.61
C LYS A 237 16.64 -21.95 -2.31
N ASN A 238 17.67 -22.75 -2.05
CA ASN A 238 17.52 -24.18 -1.76
C ASN A 238 16.67 -24.40 -0.50
N LYS A 239 16.87 -23.56 0.52
CA LYS A 239 16.07 -23.59 1.75
C LYS A 239 14.60 -23.30 1.45
N TYR A 240 14.30 -22.26 0.65
CA TYR A 240 12.94 -21.95 0.21
C TYR A 240 12.29 -23.11 -0.56
N ILE A 241 13.01 -23.70 -1.53
CA ILE A 241 12.52 -24.84 -2.31
C ILE A 241 12.20 -26.02 -1.40
N SER A 242 13.12 -26.39 -0.49
CA SER A 242 12.91 -27.51 0.44
C SER A 242 11.75 -27.30 1.41
N THR A 243 11.48 -26.05 1.81
CA THR A 243 10.46 -25.72 2.80
C THR A 243 9.07 -25.54 2.18
N TYR A 244 8.99 -24.82 1.06
CA TYR A 244 7.72 -24.37 0.49
C TYR A 244 7.36 -25.05 -0.83
N GLY A 245 8.31 -25.68 -1.53
CA GLY A 245 8.08 -26.24 -2.86
C GLY A 245 7.41 -25.22 -3.79
N GLU A 246 6.22 -25.56 -4.28
CA GLU A 246 5.39 -24.72 -5.16
C GLU A 246 4.19 -24.06 -4.44
N GLN A 247 4.15 -24.09 -3.11
CA GLN A 247 3.05 -23.50 -2.35
C GLN A 247 2.89 -22.00 -2.64
N TYR A 248 1.64 -21.57 -2.80
CA TYR A 248 1.32 -20.15 -3.00
C TYR A 248 1.61 -19.30 -1.75
N SER A 249 1.26 -19.81 -0.57
CA SER A 249 1.38 -19.10 0.70
C SER A 249 2.60 -19.59 1.48
N CYS A 250 3.63 -18.77 1.60
CA CYS A 250 4.87 -19.10 2.31
C CYS A 250 4.90 -18.38 3.65
N ASN A 251 4.27 -18.98 4.67
CA ASN A 251 4.27 -18.46 6.04
C ASN A 251 5.66 -18.60 6.67
N VAL A 252 6.01 -17.67 7.56
CA VAL A 252 7.26 -17.76 8.32
C VAL A 252 7.27 -19.03 9.21
N PRO A 253 8.39 -19.76 9.34
CA PRO A 253 8.41 -21.03 10.08
C PRO A 253 7.96 -20.93 11.54
N ASN A 254 8.28 -19.82 12.21
CA ASN A 254 7.95 -19.56 13.62
C ASN A 254 6.69 -18.68 13.80
N TYR A 255 5.71 -18.83 12.92
CA TYR A 255 4.52 -17.96 12.82
C TYR A 255 3.89 -17.62 14.18
N LYS A 256 3.53 -18.63 14.99
CA LYS A 256 2.79 -18.41 16.25
C LYS A 256 3.59 -17.54 17.21
N ASN A 257 4.89 -17.78 17.34
CA ASN A 257 5.76 -17.03 18.23
C ASN A 257 5.94 -15.60 17.72
N LEU A 258 6.32 -15.43 16.45
CA LEU A 258 6.57 -14.12 15.84
C LEU A 258 5.31 -13.26 15.83
N TYR A 259 4.14 -13.85 15.56
CA TYR A 259 2.87 -13.13 15.62
C TYR A 259 2.48 -12.74 17.04
N ASN A 260 2.78 -13.56 18.05
CA ASN A 260 2.58 -13.18 19.45
C ASN A 260 3.50 -12.02 19.86
N ILE A 261 4.77 -12.05 19.47
CA ILE A 261 5.71 -10.93 19.67
C ILE A 261 5.16 -9.66 19.03
N PHE A 262 4.76 -9.74 17.76
CA PHE A 262 4.17 -8.61 17.03
C PHE A 262 2.97 -8.02 17.75
N LYS A 263 1.99 -8.83 18.17
CA LYS A 263 0.83 -8.37 18.94
C LYS A 263 1.23 -7.72 20.27
N ASN A 264 2.15 -8.33 21.01
CA ASN A 264 2.58 -7.84 22.30
C ASN A 264 3.24 -6.46 22.19
N GLU A 265 4.10 -6.27 21.18
CA GLU A 265 4.69 -4.95 20.92
C GLU A 265 3.64 -3.94 20.43
N CYS A 266 2.71 -4.33 19.57
CA CYS A 266 1.64 -3.44 19.13
C CYS A 266 0.79 -2.95 20.32
N ASN A 267 0.40 -3.86 21.21
CA ASN A 267 -0.34 -3.54 22.43
C ASN A 267 0.47 -2.63 23.35
N LYS A 268 1.77 -2.90 23.52
CA LYS A 268 2.68 -2.10 24.33
C LYS A 268 2.76 -0.64 23.86
N TYR A 269 2.76 -0.39 22.56
CA TYR A 269 2.85 0.96 21.99
C TYR A 269 1.50 1.56 21.55
N GLY A 270 0.39 0.86 21.79
CA GLY A 270 -0.96 1.31 21.41
C GLY A 270 -1.21 1.38 19.90
N LEU A 271 -0.51 0.57 19.10
CA LEU A 271 -0.69 0.52 17.65
C LEU A 271 -1.81 -0.45 17.28
N LEU A 272 -2.72 0.00 16.39
CA LEU A 272 -3.73 -0.89 15.82
C LEU A 272 -3.07 -1.89 14.88
N TYR A 273 -3.53 -3.13 14.88
CA TYR A 273 -3.02 -4.17 13.98
C TYR A 273 -4.08 -5.08 13.38
N LYS A 274 -5.32 -5.02 13.88
CA LYS A 274 -6.45 -5.73 13.29
C LYS A 274 -7.11 -4.86 12.23
N MET A 275 -7.46 -5.47 11.11
CA MET A 275 -8.07 -4.77 9.97
C MET A 275 -9.36 -4.02 10.36
N GLU A 276 -10.22 -4.65 11.15
CA GLU A 276 -11.49 -4.05 11.61
C GLU A 276 -11.27 -2.78 12.46
N ASP A 277 -10.31 -2.82 13.38
CA ASP A 277 -10.00 -1.68 14.25
C ASP A 277 -9.38 -0.54 13.45
N ILE A 278 -8.50 -0.87 12.50
CA ILE A 278 -7.90 0.13 11.60
C ILE A 278 -8.99 0.83 10.81
N ILE A 279 -9.90 0.06 10.18
CA ILE A 279 -11.00 0.58 9.37
C ILE A 279 -11.91 1.48 10.20
N LYS A 280 -12.26 1.05 11.41
CA LYS A 280 -13.10 1.82 12.31
C LYS A 280 -12.43 3.14 12.72
N ALA A 281 -11.12 3.14 12.95
CA ALA A 281 -10.40 4.30 13.44
C ALA A 281 -10.24 5.42 12.40
N TYR A 282 -10.04 5.07 11.12
CA TYR A 282 -9.76 6.10 10.09
C TYR A 282 -11.01 6.57 9.35
N LYS A 283 -12.06 5.73 9.27
CA LYS A 283 -13.28 6.07 8.56
C LYS A 283 -14.07 7.10 9.35
N LYS A 284 -14.30 8.26 8.74
CA LYS A 284 -15.21 9.27 9.26
C LYS A 284 -16.64 8.78 9.17
N GLU A 285 -17.42 9.00 10.23
CA GLU A 285 -18.86 8.83 10.18
C GLU A 285 -19.43 9.74 9.09
N LYS A 286 -20.29 9.19 8.23
CA LYS A 286 -20.96 10.01 7.24
C LYS A 286 -21.92 10.91 8.00
N ASN A 287 -21.73 12.22 7.96
CA ASN A 287 -22.74 13.16 8.43
C ASN A 287 -24.04 12.88 7.65
N ILE A 288 -25.01 12.25 8.31
CA ILE A 288 -26.36 11.96 7.77
C ILE A 288 -27.20 13.26 7.85
N GLU A 289 -26.64 14.41 7.47
CA GLU A 289 -27.35 15.69 7.55
C GLU A 289 -27.99 16.14 6.23
N GLU A 290 -27.72 15.48 5.10
CA GLU A 290 -28.26 15.89 3.79
C GLU A 290 -29.57 15.20 3.36
N ASN A 291 -30.23 14.42 4.22
CA ASN A 291 -31.53 13.79 3.92
C ASN A 291 -32.65 14.20 4.88
N LYS A 292 -32.64 15.43 5.42
CA LYS A 292 -33.91 16.03 5.87
C LYS A 292 -34.71 16.40 4.62
N GLN A 293 -35.55 15.48 4.18
CA GLN A 293 -36.63 15.75 3.24
C GLN A 293 -37.39 16.98 3.74
N ILE A 294 -37.29 18.10 3.02
CA ILE A 294 -38.15 19.25 3.23
C ILE A 294 -39.55 18.75 2.87
N THR A 295 -40.39 18.49 3.87
CA THR A 295 -41.81 18.24 3.67
C THR A 295 -42.42 19.48 3.04
N LEU A 296 -42.66 19.43 1.74
CA LEU A 296 -43.36 20.45 0.96
C LEU A 296 -44.87 20.25 1.07
N PHE A 297 -45.45 20.38 2.27
CA PHE A 297 -46.89 20.57 2.45
C PHE A 297 -47.13 21.31 3.78
N ASN A 298 -47.49 22.58 3.69
CA ASN A 298 -48.31 23.29 4.67
C ASN A 298 -49.69 23.47 4.06
#